data_AF-A0A948RK39-F1
#
_entry.id   AF-A0A948RK39-F1
#
_cell.length_a   1.000
_cell.length_b   1.000
_cell.length_c   1.000
_cell.angle_alpha   90.00
_cell.angle_beta   90.00
_cell.angle_gamma   90.00
#
_symmetry.space_group_name_H-M   'P 1'
#
loop_
_entity.id
_entity.type
_entity.pdbx_description
1 polymer ?
#
loop_
_entity_poly.entity_id
_entity_poly.type
_entity_poly.pdbx_seq_one_letter_code
_entity_poly.pdbx_strand_id
1 'polypeptide(L)'
;MVTNIQMRSKGTFTLPAEMRRKYGVNEGDFFTIVDLGDGDFLFKPYRSRVDELADTIRTELESRGETLESMLTTLREVRKEYAVKSKKS
;
A
#
# COMPACT_ATOMS: atom_id res chain seq x y z
N MET A 1 -10.06 -24.74 6.84
CA MET A 1 -10.59 -24.26 8.14
C MET A 1 -11.88 -23.53 7.82
N VAL A 2 -12.95 -23.85 8.55
CA VAL A 2 -14.25 -23.16 8.44
C VAL A 2 -14.51 -22.53 9.79
N THR A 3 -14.90 -21.25 9.80
CA THR A 3 -15.23 -20.54 11.04
C THR A 3 -16.47 -19.71 10.79
N ASN A 4 -17.50 -19.98 11.57
CA ASN A 4 -18.73 -19.19 11.52
C ASN A 4 -18.49 -17.88 12.28
N ILE A 5 -18.80 -16.77 11.63
CA ILE A 5 -18.72 -15.43 12.20
C ILE A 5 -20.12 -14.81 12.20
N GLN A 6 -20.37 -13.92 13.16
CA GLN A 6 -21.64 -13.21 13.25
C GLN A 6 -21.44 -11.74 12.89
N MET A 7 -22.27 -11.24 11.98
CA MET A 7 -22.36 -9.81 11.70
C MET A 7 -22.90 -9.07 12.93
N ARG A 8 -22.18 -8.03 13.34
CA ARG A 8 -22.56 -7.09 14.39
C ARG A 8 -23.31 -5.90 13.78
N SER A 9 -23.60 -4.90 14.60
CA SER A 9 -24.24 -3.68 14.13
C SER A 9 -23.45 -3.03 12.98
N LYS A 10 -24.19 -2.39 12.06
CA LYS A 10 -23.63 -1.64 10.92
C LYS A 10 -22.72 -2.46 10.00
N GLY A 11 -22.94 -3.77 9.87
CA GLY A 11 -22.20 -4.59 8.91
C GLY A 11 -20.78 -4.97 9.34
N THR A 12 -20.44 -4.80 10.63
CA THR A 12 -19.10 -5.12 11.13
C THR A 12 -18.98 -6.60 11.47
N PHE A 13 -17.86 -7.22 11.11
CA PHE A 13 -17.51 -8.57 11.56
C PHE A 13 -16.09 -8.57 12.14
N THR A 14 -15.83 -9.49 13.06
CA THR A 14 -14.51 -9.63 13.68
C THR A 14 -13.75 -10.78 13.04
N LEU A 15 -12.58 -10.48 12.46
CA LEU A 15 -11.69 -11.50 11.95
C LEU A 15 -11.02 -12.25 13.13
N PRO A 16 -11.17 -13.59 13.23
CA PRO A 16 -10.57 -14.37 14.31
C PRO A 16 -9.05 -14.17 14.43
N ALA A 17 -8.53 -14.16 15.66
CA ALA A 17 -7.12 -13.87 15.93
C ALA A 17 -6.15 -14.83 15.22
N GLU A 18 -6.53 -16.09 15.05
CA GLU A 18 -5.73 -17.08 14.30
C GLU A 18 -5.59 -16.70 12.82
N MET A 19 -6.69 -16.24 12.19
CA MET A 19 -6.65 -15.78 10.79
C MET A 19 -5.82 -14.50 10.66
N ARG A 20 -5.96 -13.56 11.60
CA ARG A 20 -5.11 -12.35 11.62
C ARG A 20 -3.63 -12.69 11.65
N ARG A 21 -3.21 -13.58 12.56
CA ARG A 21 -1.80 -14.01 12.64
C ARG A 21 -1.34 -14.75 11.39
N LYS A 22 -2.15 -15.68 10.88
CA LYS A 22 -1.81 -16.50 9.71
C LYS A 22 -1.57 -15.66 8.46
N TYR A 23 -2.37 -14.61 8.27
CA TYR A 23 -2.31 -13.75 7.08
C TYR A 23 -1.64 -12.40 7.31
N GLY A 24 -1.07 -12.16 8.51
CA GLY A 24 -0.39 -10.91 8.84
C GLY A 24 -1.28 -9.67 8.83
N VAL A 25 -2.56 -9.83 9.16
CA VAL A 25 -3.57 -8.75 9.10
C VAL A 25 -3.58 -7.94 10.38
N ASN A 26 -3.39 -6.64 10.24
CA ASN A 26 -3.32 -5.65 11.30
C ASN A 26 -4.50 -4.67 11.27
N GLU A 27 -4.63 -3.88 12.32
CA GLU A 27 -5.61 -2.80 12.37
C GLU A 27 -5.30 -1.75 11.30
N GLY A 28 -6.33 -1.30 10.57
CA GLY A 28 -6.18 -0.37 9.45
C GLY A 28 -5.93 -1.05 8.09
N ASP A 29 -5.67 -2.36 8.05
CA ASP A 29 -5.52 -3.07 6.78
C ASP A 29 -6.83 -3.10 5.99
N PHE A 30 -6.71 -2.86 4.69
CA PHE A 30 -7.85 -2.89 3.77
C PHE A 30 -8.05 -4.29 3.19
N PHE A 31 -9.29 -4.60 2.83
CA PHE A 31 -9.65 -5.81 2.11
C PHE A 31 -10.42 -5.45 0.84
N THR A 32 -10.15 -6.18 -0.22
CA THR A 32 -11.03 -6.22 -1.39
C THR A 32 -12.07 -7.31 -1.17
N ILE A 33 -13.34 -6.95 -1.35
CA ILE A 33 -14.46 -7.90 -1.40
C ILE A 33 -14.77 -8.15 -2.88
N VAL A 34 -14.78 -9.42 -3.27
CA VAL A 34 -15.23 -9.86 -4.59
C VAL A 34 -16.47 -10.71 -4.40
N ASP A 35 -17.56 -10.31 -5.04
CA ASP A 35 -18.78 -11.12 -5.13
C ASP A 35 -18.55 -12.24 -6.16
N LEU A 36 -18.68 -13.49 -5.73
CA LEU A 36 -18.52 -14.67 -6.58
C LEU A 36 -19.87 -15.22 -7.07
N GLY A 37 -20.99 -14.61 -6.68
CA GLY A 37 -22.34 -15.12 -6.92
C GLY A 37 -22.82 -16.07 -5.82
N ASP A 38 -24.10 -16.41 -5.83
CA ASP A 38 -24.73 -17.41 -4.95
C ASP A 38 -24.53 -17.20 -3.44
N GLY A 39 -24.22 -15.97 -3.03
CA GLY A 39 -23.96 -15.60 -1.63
C GLY A 39 -22.51 -15.80 -1.19
N ASP A 40 -21.62 -16.22 -2.10
CA ASP A 40 -20.20 -16.38 -1.83
C ASP A 40 -19.43 -15.07 -2.04
N PHE A 41 -18.64 -14.70 -1.03
CA PHE A 41 -17.77 -13.53 -1.07
C PHE A 41 -16.32 -13.95 -0.82
N LEU A 42 -15.42 -13.49 -1.68
CA LEU A 42 -13.99 -13.59 -1.47
C LEU A 42 -13.45 -12.29 -0.87
N PHE A 43 -12.86 -12.40 0.32
CA PHE A 43 -12.10 -11.34 0.94
C PHE A 43 -10.62 -11.60 0.72
N LYS A 44 -9.93 -10.67 0.06
CA LYS A 44 -8.47 -10.72 -0.08
C LYS A 44 -7.86 -9.46 0.53
N PRO A 45 -6.73 -9.58 1.27
CA PRO A 45 -5.98 -8.40 1.69
C PRO A 45 -5.73 -7.48 0.49
N TYR A 46 -6.08 -6.22 0.64
CA TYR A 46 -5.80 -5.22 -0.37
C TYR A 46 -4.35 -4.78 -0.21
N ARG A 47 -3.54 -5.04 -1.23
CA ARG A 47 -2.25 -4.36 -1.38
C ARG A 47 -2.49 -3.09 -2.16
N SER A 48 -2.10 -1.96 -1.59
CA SER A 48 -2.15 -0.70 -2.30
C SER A 48 -1.25 -0.78 -3.52
N ARG A 49 -1.81 -0.49 -4.70
CA ARG A 49 -1.02 -0.36 -5.93
C ARG A 49 0.05 0.73 -5.82
N VAL A 50 -0.17 1.73 -4.96
CA VAL A 50 0.83 2.75 -4.63
C VAL A 50 2.00 2.14 -3.86
N ASP A 51 1.73 1.26 -2.90
CA ASP A 51 2.78 0.59 -2.11
C ASP A 51 3.58 -0.37 -2.99
N GLU A 52 2.92 -1.15 -3.86
CA GLU A 52 3.60 -2.01 -4.84
C GLU A 52 4.49 -1.21 -5.79
N LEU A 53 4.00 -0.05 -6.24
CA LEU A 53 4.79 0.83 -7.11
C LEU A 53 5.95 1.46 -6.35
N ALA A 54 5.75 1.88 -5.11
CA ALA A 54 6.80 2.43 -4.26
C ALA A 54 7.90 1.39 -3.98
N ASP A 55 7.52 0.13 -3.74
CA ASP A 55 8.45 -0.99 -3.59
C ASP A 55 9.27 -1.25 -4.86
N THR A 56 8.61 -1.16 -6.02
CA THR A 56 9.26 -1.30 -7.32
C THR A 56 10.26 -0.16 -7.55
N ILE A 57 9.84 1.09 -7.32
CA ILE A 57 10.69 2.28 -7.44
C ILE A 57 11.89 2.17 -6.49
N ARG A 58 11.68 1.75 -5.24
CA ARG A 58 12.75 1.56 -4.26
C ARG A 58 13.77 0.55 -4.78
N THR A 59 13.31 -0.61 -5.26
CA THR A 59 14.17 -1.68 -5.77
C THR A 59 15.03 -1.20 -6.95
N GLU A 60 14.46 -0.43 -7.88
CA GLU A 60 15.21 0.14 -9.00
C GLU A 60 16.20 1.25 -8.60
N LEU A 61 15.89 2.01 -7.55
CA LEU A 61 16.82 3.03 -7.05
C LEU A 61 18.00 2.36 -6.33
N GLU A 62 17.72 1.36 -5.50
CA GLU A 62 18.74 0.56 -4.82
C GLU A 62 19.65 -0.17 -5.80
N SER A 63 19.11 -0.75 -6.88
CA SER A 63 19.92 -1.43 -7.90
C SER A 63 20.87 -0.51 -8.67
N ARG A 64 20.56 0.79 -8.71
CA ARG A 64 21.43 1.85 -9.26
C ARG A 64 22.43 2.41 -8.24
N GLY A 65 22.40 1.92 -6.99
CA GLY A 65 23.22 2.44 -5.90
C GLY A 65 22.78 3.81 -5.40
N GLU A 66 21.55 4.23 -5.71
CA GLU A 66 21.03 5.51 -5.26
C GLU A 66 20.75 5.48 -3.75
N THR A 67 21.14 6.57 -3.08
CA THR A 67 20.90 6.76 -1.65
C THR A 67 19.93 7.92 -1.43
N LEU A 68 19.31 7.98 -0.26
CA LEU A 68 18.45 9.11 0.11
C LEU A 68 19.19 10.46 -0.04
N GLU A 69 20.47 10.51 0.34
CA GLU A 69 21.28 11.72 0.22
C GLU A 69 21.52 12.12 -1.24
N SER A 70 21.78 11.16 -2.13
CA SER A 70 21.88 11.40 -3.57
C SER A 70 20.58 12.04 -4.10
N MET A 71 19.43 11.43 -3.78
CA MET A 71 18.12 11.91 -4.22
C MET A 71 17.81 13.32 -3.69
N LEU A 72 18.08 13.58 -2.41
CA LEU A 72 17.88 14.90 -1.81
C LEU A 72 18.82 15.95 -2.41
N THR A 73 20.03 15.56 -2.82
CA THR A 73 20.98 16.45 -3.50
C THR A 73 20.46 16.83 -4.88
N THR A 74 20.07 15.84 -5.68
CA THR A 74 19.44 16.07 -6.99
C THR A 74 18.19 16.94 -6.87
N LEU A 75 17.33 16.72 -5.87
CA LEU A 75 16.14 17.55 -5.64
C LEU A 75 16.49 19.03 -5.42
N ARG A 76 17.57 19.32 -4.68
CA ARG A 76 18.04 20.70 -4.44
C ARG A 76 18.59 21.33 -5.70
N GLU A 77 19.34 20.60 -6.50
CA GLU A 77 19.89 21.06 -7.78
C GLU A 77 18.78 21.41 -8.77
N VAL A 78 17.82 20.48 -8.95
CA VAL A 78 16.65 20.68 -9.81
C VAL A 78 15.84 21.90 -9.37
N ARG A 79 15.57 22.07 -8.06
CA ARG A 79 14.88 23.27 -7.54
C ARG A 79 15.63 24.57 -7.85
N LYS A 80 16.96 24.58 -7.79
CA LYS A 80 17.77 25.75 -8.16
C LYS A 80 17.62 26.05 -9.66
N GLU A 81 17.67 25.03 -10.51
CA GLU A 81 17.49 25.22 -11.96
C GLU A 81 16.11 25.80 -12.32
N TYR A 82 15.04 25.27 -11.73
CA TYR A 82 13.69 25.79 -11.94
C TYR A 82 13.54 27.23 -11.42
N ALA A 83 14.13 27.56 -10.28
CA ALA A 83 14.13 28.93 -9.75
C ALA A 83 14.89 29.93 -10.63
N VAL A 84 15.96 29.47 -11.31
CA VAL A 84 16.70 30.29 -12.29
C VAL A 84 15.91 30.43 -13.60
N LYS A 85 15.26 29.36 -14.07
CA LYS A 85 14.41 29.39 -15.27
C LYS A 85 13.18 30.28 -15.10
N SER A 86 12.53 30.28 -13.92
CA SER A 86 11.36 31.12 -13.67
C SER A 86 11.69 32.62 -13.53
N LYS A 87 12.95 32.99 -13.30
CA LYS A 87 13.42 34.40 -13.27
C LYS A 87 13.85 34.93 -14.63
N LYS A 88 13.92 34.07 -15.65
CA LYS A 88 14.29 34.41 -17.04
C LYS A 88 13.09 34.53 -17.98
N SER A 89 11.87 34.35 -17.48
CA SER A 89 10.62 34.48 -18.22
C SER A 89 9.81 35.67 -17.75
#